data_AF-A0A511APA2-F1
#
_entry.id   AF-A0A511APA2-F1
#
_cell.length_a   1.000
_cell.length_b   1.000
_cell.length_c   1.000
_cell.angle_alpha   90.00
_cell.angle_beta   90.00
_cell.angle_gamma   90.00
#
_symmetry.space_group_name_H-M   'P 1'
#
loop_
_entity.id
_entity.type
_entity.pdbx_description
1 polymer ?
#
loop_
_entity_poly.entity_id
_entity_poly.type
_entity_poly.pdbx_seq_one_letter_code
_entity_poly.pdbx_strand_id
1 'polypeptide(L)'
;MDRTIVIAVPAPIPHGHRVEVVERVDDSGERVVIGVTDLETRIRYQHAAATPGSAAWIGRVLECTLTPSRAGVSTTLLVDPVGPGAAEADIALRGADAAASAVTEEALRWGGADRTPEPEEPRFW
;
A
#
# COMPACT_ATOMS: atom_id res chain seq x y z
N MET A 1 -1.87 -12.44 6.47
CA MET A 1 -2.92 -12.25 7.49
C MET A 1 -4.14 -11.82 6.72
N ASP A 2 -5.24 -12.54 6.90
CA ASP A 2 -6.51 -12.28 6.23
C ASP A 2 -7.14 -10.97 6.70
N ARG A 3 -7.89 -10.31 5.82
CA ARG A 3 -8.62 -9.07 6.10
C ARG A 3 -10.09 -9.28 5.80
N THR A 4 -10.92 -9.01 6.79
CA THR A 4 -12.37 -8.92 6.61
C THR A 4 -12.74 -7.52 6.18
N ILE A 5 -13.42 -7.39 5.05
CA ILE A 5 -13.92 -6.12 4.54
C ILE A 5 -15.44 -6.17 4.36
N VAL A 6 -16.09 -5.02 4.51
CA VAL A 6 -17.54 -4.87 4.34
C VAL A 6 -17.81 -3.75 3.34
N ILE A 7 -18.66 -4.01 2.36
CA ILE A 7 -19.14 -3.01 1.41
C ILE A 7 -20.67 -3.02 1.37
N ALA A 8 -21.27 -1.82 1.38
CA ALA A 8 -22.72 -1.62 1.41
C ALA A 8 -23.39 -1.76 0.02
N VAL A 9 -22.97 -2.76 -0.76
CA VAL A 9 -23.58 -3.11 -2.06
C VAL A 9 -23.59 -4.64 -2.23
N PRO A 10 -24.52 -5.20 -3.04
CA PRO A 10 -24.49 -6.61 -3.40
C PRO A 10 -23.32 -6.89 -4.35
N ALA A 11 -22.28 -7.55 -3.85
CA ALA A 11 -21.07 -7.89 -4.59
C ALA A 11 -20.83 -9.40 -4.52
N PRO A 12 -21.54 -10.22 -5.33
CA PRO A 12 -21.32 -11.66 -5.36
C PRO A 12 -20.00 -11.97 -6.07
N ILE A 13 -18.90 -12.03 -5.31
CA ILE A 13 -17.58 -12.35 -5.82
C ILE A 13 -17.23 -13.80 -5.44
N PRO A 14 -16.95 -14.68 -6.41
CA PRO A 14 -16.63 -16.08 -6.13
C PRO A 14 -15.34 -16.25 -5.31
N HIS A 15 -15.28 -17.34 -4.54
CA HIS A 15 -14.05 -17.79 -3.86
C HIS A 15 -12.89 -17.91 -4.88
N GLY A 16 -11.72 -17.43 -4.48
CA GLY A 16 -10.47 -17.52 -5.24
C GLY A 16 -10.27 -16.40 -6.26
N HIS A 17 -11.28 -15.59 -6.54
CA HIS A 17 -11.13 -14.41 -7.40
C HIS A 17 -10.18 -13.39 -6.77
N ARG A 18 -9.39 -12.72 -7.60
CA ARG A 18 -8.56 -11.60 -7.23
C ARG A 18 -9.41 -10.34 -7.23
N VAL A 19 -9.31 -9.61 -6.15
CA VAL A 19 -10.01 -8.34 -5.98
C VAL A 19 -9.03 -7.22 -5.80
N GLU A 20 -9.29 -6.09 -6.46
CA GLU A 20 -8.74 -4.81 -6.06
C GLU A 20 -9.73 -4.15 -5.10
N VAL A 21 -9.26 -3.82 -3.90
CA VAL A 21 -10.04 -3.17 -2.86
C VAL A 21 -9.57 -1.73 -2.75
N VAL A 22 -10.51 -0.79 -2.80
CA VAL A 22 -10.25 0.63 -2.65
C VAL A 22 -10.80 1.07 -1.29
N GLU A 23 -9.89 1.53 -0.43
CA GLU A 23 -10.18 2.03 0.91
C GLU A 23 -9.96 3.54 0.98
N ARG A 24 -10.70 4.20 1.86
CA ARG A 24 -10.50 5.61 2.21
C ARG A 24 -10.45 5.73 3.73
N VAL A 25 -9.59 6.60 4.23
CA VAL A 25 -9.61 7.01 5.64
C VAL A 25 -10.73 8.03 5.81
N ASP A 26 -11.68 7.76 6.70
CA ASP A 26 -12.74 8.71 7.02
C ASP A 26 -12.27 9.81 7.99
N ASP A 27 -13.17 10.72 8.34
CA ASP A 27 -12.88 11.83 9.26
C ASP A 27 -12.51 11.37 10.68
N SER A 28 -12.81 10.10 11.03
CA SER A 28 -12.44 9.48 12.31
C SER A 28 -11.08 8.77 12.28
N GLY A 29 -10.45 8.67 11.10
CA GLY A 29 -9.19 7.95 10.91
C GLY A 29 -9.37 6.46 10.58
N GLU A 30 -10.61 5.99 10.44
CA GLU A 30 -10.93 4.59 10.16
C GLU A 30 -10.91 4.30 8.66
N ARG A 31 -10.46 3.11 8.27
CA ARG A 31 -10.41 2.69 6.85
C ARG A 31 -11.75 2.12 6.43
N VAL A 32 -12.43 2.81 5.54
CA VAL A 32 -13.72 2.41 4.97
C VAL A 32 -13.54 1.94 3.52
N VAL A 33 -14.08 0.77 3.20
CA VAL A 33 -14.04 0.22 1.83
C VAL A 33 -15.08 0.92 0.98
N ILE A 34 -14.63 1.65 -0.04
CA ILE A 34 -15.50 2.43 -0.93
C ILE A 34 -15.80 1.71 -2.25
N GLY A 35 -14.95 0.74 -2.62
CA GLY A 35 -15.15 -0.08 -3.82
C GLY A 35 -14.34 -1.36 -3.81
N VAL A 36 -14.84 -2.36 -4.54
CA VAL A 36 -14.19 -3.63 -4.81
C VAL A 36 -14.34 -3.95 -6.29
N THR A 37 -13.24 -4.24 -6.97
CA THR A 37 -13.23 -4.66 -8.37
C THR A 37 -12.82 -6.13 -8.44
N ASP A 38 -13.69 -6.98 -8.98
CA ASP A 38 -13.35 -8.35 -9.37
C ASP A 38 -12.49 -8.31 -10.63
N LEU A 39 -11.24 -8.76 -10.53
CA LEU A 39 -10.26 -8.64 -11.60
C LEU A 39 -10.42 -9.74 -12.68
N GLU A 40 -11.07 -10.85 -12.35
CA GLU A 40 -11.41 -11.93 -13.27
C GLU A 40 -12.58 -11.54 -14.15
N THR A 41 -13.63 -10.96 -13.57
CA THR A 41 -14.85 -10.57 -14.31
C THR A 41 -14.83 -9.12 -14.78
N ARG A 42 -13.92 -8.29 -14.25
CA ARG A 42 -13.83 -6.84 -14.47
C ARG A 42 -15.06 -6.07 -14.00
N ILE A 43 -15.88 -6.65 -13.13
CA ILE A 43 -17.03 -5.98 -12.53
C ILE A 43 -16.56 -5.17 -11.32
N ARG A 44 -16.95 -3.90 -11.30
CA ARG A 44 -16.67 -3.00 -10.17
C ARG A 44 -17.93 -2.77 -9.34
N TYR A 45 -17.82 -3.07 -8.07
CA TYR A 45 -18.83 -2.81 -7.04
C TYR A 45 -18.40 -1.59 -6.24
N GLN A 46 -19.23 -0.55 -6.20
CA GLN A 46 -18.90 0.69 -5.50
C GLN A 46 -20.13 1.27 -4.82
N HIS A 47 -19.97 1.72 -3.57
CA HIS A 47 -21.04 2.42 -2.85
C HIS A 47 -20.82 3.95 -2.87
N ALA A 48 -19.59 4.40 -3.16
CA ALA A 48 -19.22 5.80 -3.29
C ALA A 48 -18.17 5.97 -4.39
N ALA A 49 -18.10 7.17 -4.98
CA ALA A 49 -17.08 7.50 -5.97
C ALA A 49 -15.69 7.59 -5.31
N ALA A 50 -14.66 7.05 -5.98
CA ALA A 50 -13.28 7.20 -5.53
C ALA A 50 -12.89 8.68 -5.46
N THR A 51 -12.37 9.09 -4.31
CA THR A 51 -11.95 10.47 -4.01
C THR A 51 -10.42 10.50 -3.85
N PRO A 52 -9.74 11.64 -4.07
CA PRO A 52 -8.30 11.77 -3.82
C PRO A 52 -7.96 11.36 -2.37
N GLY A 53 -6.87 10.61 -2.18
CA GLY A 53 -6.50 10.06 -0.87
C GLY A 53 -7.04 8.66 -0.57
N SER A 54 -7.66 7.99 -1.54
CA SER A 54 -7.97 6.56 -1.43
C SER A 54 -6.72 5.70 -1.68
N ALA A 55 -6.61 4.60 -0.95
CA ALA A 55 -5.56 3.60 -1.12
C ALA A 55 -6.16 2.33 -1.74
N ALA A 56 -5.45 1.76 -2.72
CA ALA A 56 -5.85 0.51 -3.36
C ALA A 56 -4.90 -0.62 -2.95
N TRP A 57 -5.44 -1.83 -2.78
CA TRP A 57 -4.64 -3.04 -2.57
C TRP A 57 -5.32 -4.24 -3.23
N ILE A 58 -4.53 -5.28 -3.51
CA ILE A 58 -5.02 -6.49 -4.17
C ILE A 58 -5.06 -7.64 -3.18
N GLY A 59 -6.08 -8.48 -3.26
CA GLY A 59 -6.19 -9.70 -2.48
C GLY A 59 -6.91 -10.80 -3.23
N ARG A 60 -7.05 -11.97 -2.60
CA ARG A 60 -7.85 -13.10 -3.07
C ARG A 60 -9.01 -13.34 -2.13
N VAL A 61 -10.21 -13.53 -2.67
CA VAL A 61 -11.40 -13.83 -1.87
C VAL A 61 -11.29 -15.24 -1.30
N LEU A 62 -11.35 -15.35 0.02
CA LEU A 62 -11.47 -16.62 0.75
C LEU A 62 -12.93 -16.93 1.03
N GLU A 63 -13.72 -15.94 1.44
CA GLU A 63 -15.15 -16.12 1.71
C GLU A 63 -15.95 -14.89 1.30
N CYS A 64 -17.19 -15.10 0.86
CA CYS A 64 -18.12 -14.03 0.51
C CYS A 64 -19.49 -14.32 1.12
N THR A 65 -19.96 -13.39 1.96
CA THR A 65 -21.29 -13.46 2.58
C THR A 65 -22.09 -12.23 2.20
N LEU A 66 -23.28 -12.43 1.65
CA LEU A 66 -24.26 -11.37 1.42
C LEU A 66 -25.29 -11.37 2.55
N THR A 67 -25.41 -10.24 3.24
CA THR A 67 -26.33 -10.06 4.35
C THR A 67 -27.45 -9.10 3.94
N PRO A 68 -28.68 -9.59 3.74
CA PRO A 68 -29.82 -8.71 3.52
C PRO A 68 -30.17 -7.96 4.81
N SER A 69 -30.46 -6.67 4.68
CA SER A 69 -30.88 -5.80 5.78
C SER A 69 -32.00 -4.86 5.33
N ARG A 70 -32.64 -4.18 6.29
CA ARG A 70 -33.68 -3.17 5.99
C ARG A 70 -33.13 -2.00 5.14
N ALA A 71 -31.84 -1.70 5.22
CA ALA A 71 -31.19 -0.62 4.48
C ALA A 71 -30.66 -1.05 3.10
N GLY A 72 -30.75 -2.34 2.74
CA GLY A 72 -30.18 -2.90 1.52
C GLY A 72 -29.38 -4.18 1.80
N VAL A 73 -28.57 -4.61 0.83
CA VAL A 73 -27.69 -5.79 0.96
C VAL A 73 -26.27 -5.31 1.23
N SER A 74 -25.65 -5.78 2.31
CA SER A 74 -24.22 -5.62 2.53
C SER A 74 -23.48 -6.90 2.13
N THR A 75 -22.26 -6.74 1.65
CA THR A 75 -21.37 -7.86 1.35
C THR A 75 -20.18 -7.82 2.30
N THR A 76 -19.94 -8.93 2.96
CA THR A 76 -18.73 -9.17 3.77
C THR A 76 -17.82 -10.12 3.01
N LEU A 77 -16.56 -9.72 2.80
CA LEU A 77 -15.55 -10.54 2.15
C LEU A 77 -14.41 -10.82 3.13
N LEU A 78 -14.02 -12.08 3.25
CA LEU A 78 -12.73 -12.46 3.83
C LEU A 78 -11.73 -12.52 2.68
N VAL A 79 -10.65 -11.73 2.78
CA VAL A 79 -9.69 -11.56 1.69
C VAL A 79 -8.28 -11.83 2.19
N ASP A 80 -7.52 -12.65 1.47
CA ASP A 80 -6.08 -12.83 1.64
C ASP A 80 -5.31 -11.80 0.80
N PRO A 81 -4.68 -10.76 1.39
CA PRO A 81 -3.97 -9.74 0.64
C PRO A 81 -2.77 -10.33 -0.13
N VAL A 82 -2.60 -9.92 -1.39
CA VAL A 82 -1.49 -10.34 -2.25
C VAL A 82 -0.39 -9.27 -2.22
N GLY A 83 0.70 -9.57 -1.50
CA GLY A 83 1.87 -8.70 -1.34
C GLY A 83 1.76 -7.73 -0.15
N PRO A 84 2.86 -7.03 0.22
CA PRO A 84 2.77 -5.91 1.15
C PRO A 84 1.82 -4.88 0.55
N GLY A 85 0.82 -4.43 1.31
CA GLY A 85 -0.22 -3.55 0.78
C GLY A 85 0.41 -2.30 0.16
N ALA A 86 -0.18 -1.72 -0.89
CA ALA A 86 0.44 -0.58 -1.60
C ALA A 86 0.80 0.59 -0.64
N ALA A 87 0.06 0.75 0.45
CA ALA A 87 0.39 1.69 1.53
C ALA A 87 1.65 1.30 2.32
N GLU A 88 1.85 0.02 2.62
CA GLU A 88 3.06 -0.49 3.28
C GLU A 88 4.26 -0.44 2.33
N ALA A 89 4.05 -0.68 1.04
CA ALA A 89 5.05 -0.51 0.01
C ALA A 89 5.47 0.96 -0.16
N ASP A 90 4.53 1.91 -0.17
CA ASP A 90 4.83 3.36 -0.24
C ASP A 90 5.55 3.84 1.02
N ILE A 91 5.13 3.38 2.21
CA ILE A 91 5.84 3.63 3.47
C ILE A 91 7.26 3.04 3.43
N ALA A 92 7.42 1.82 2.94
CA ALA A 92 8.72 1.17 2.81
C ALA A 92 9.62 1.88 1.79
N LEU A 93 9.07 2.36 0.67
CA LEU A 93 9.81 3.12 -0.34
C LEU A 93 10.30 4.45 0.26
N ARG A 94 9.42 5.19 0.93
CA ARG A 94 9.78 6.44 1.62
C ARG A 94 10.82 6.20 2.71
N GLY A 95 10.71 5.10 3.45
CA GLY A 95 11.73 4.69 4.43
C GLY A 95 13.09 4.40 3.79
N ALA A 96 13.10 3.74 2.62
CA ALA A 96 14.31 3.45 1.87
C ALA A 96 14.95 4.73 1.30
N ASP A 97 14.17 5.66 0.75
CA ASP A 97 14.65 6.95 0.24
C ASP A 97 15.25 7.81 1.34
N ALA A 98 14.62 7.82 2.53
CA ALA A 98 15.14 8.52 3.70
C ALA A 98 16.48 7.91 4.18
N ALA A 99 16.58 6.57 4.21
CA ALA A 99 17.83 5.89 4.56
C ALA A 99 18.93 6.16 3.52
N ALA A 100 18.62 6.15 2.22
CA ALA A 100 19.56 6.45 1.15
C ALA A 100 20.08 7.89 1.23
N SER A 101 19.20 8.83 1.58
CA SER A 101 19.58 10.24 1.79
C SER A 101 20.52 10.39 2.98
N ALA A 102 20.22 9.72 4.11
CA ALA A 102 21.09 9.73 5.29
C ALA A 102 22.48 9.13 5.02
N VAL A 103 22.56 8.03 4.25
CA VAL A 103 23.84 7.43 3.83
C VAL A 103 24.61 8.38 2.91
N THR A 104 23.93 9.08 2.01
CA THR A 104 24.57 10.05 1.11
C THR A 104 25.12 11.25 1.88
N GLU A 105 24.39 11.75 2.87
CA GLU A 105 24.86 12.81 3.78
C GLU A 105 26.09 12.38 4.59
N GLU A 106 26.11 11.14 5.09
CA GLU A 106 27.29 10.58 5.76
C GLU A 106 28.46 10.42 4.78
N ALA A 107 28.23 9.91 3.58
CA ALA A 107 29.29 9.76 2.57
C ALA A 107 29.91 11.11 2.19
N LEU A 108 29.10 12.15 2.03
CA LEU A 108 29.57 13.52 1.77
C LEU A 108 30.35 14.09 2.96
N ARG A 109 30.02 13.71 4.20
CA ARG A 109 30.78 14.08 5.40
C ARG A 109 32.18 13.45 5.42
N TRP A 110 32.36 12.26 4.84
CA TRP A 110 33.62 11.52 4.86
C TRP A 110 34.47 11.68 3.60
N GLY A 111 33.88 11.97 2.44
CA GLY A 111 34.55 11.90 1.13
C GLY A 111 34.46 13.19 0.33
N GLY A 112 35.29 14.18 0.67
CA GLY A 112 35.39 15.43 -0.10
C GLY A 112 36.63 16.26 0.19
N ALA A 113 37.72 15.64 0.64
CA ALA A 113 39.04 16.24 0.55
C ALA A 113 39.92 15.30 -0.26
N ASP A 114 40.06 15.60 -1.55
CA ASP A 114 41.30 15.31 -2.27
C ASP A 114 42.40 16.05 -1.49
N ARG A 115 42.86 15.42 -0.40
CA ARG A 115 43.95 15.95 0.39
C ARG A 115 45.16 15.70 -0.49
N THR A 116 45.59 16.73 -1.23
CA THR A 116 46.85 16.70 -1.97
C THR A 116 47.89 16.10 -1.04
N PRO A 117 48.49 14.95 -1.38
CA PRO A 117 49.44 14.30 -0.49
C PRO A 117 50.54 15.32 -0.16
N GLU A 118 50.84 15.44 1.13
CA GLU A 118 51.88 16.36 1.62
C GLU A 118 53.19 16.01 0.90
N PRO A 119 53.88 16.98 0.27
CA PRO A 119 55.10 16.69 -0.44
C PRO A 119 56.14 16.14 0.54
N GLU A 120 56.71 14.97 0.21
CA GLU A 120 57.75 14.34 1.02
C GLU A 120 58.92 15.32 1.24
N GLU A 121 59.32 15.49 2.51
CA GLU A 121 60.44 16.34 2.86
C GLU A 121 61.72 15.88 2.15
N PRO A 122 62.51 16.80 1.56
CA PRO A 122 63.70 16.43 0.83
C PRO A 122 64.72 15.78 1.76
N ARG A 123 64.96 14.49 1.54
CA ARG A 123 66.04 13.74 2.19
C ARG A 123 67.36 14.17 1.55
N PHE A 124 68.15 14.95 2.29
CA PHE A 124 69.54 15.22 1.96
C PHE A 124 70.40 14.01 2.36
N TRP A 125 71.19 13.51 1.42
CA TRP A 125 72.19 12.45 1.61
C TRP A 125 73.57 13.08 1.81
#